data_AF-A0A6P3RSE4-F1
#
_entry.id   AF-A0A6P3RSE4-F1
#
_cell.length_a   1.000
_cell.length_b   1.000
_cell.length_c   1.000
_cell.angle_alpha   90.00
_cell.angle_beta   90.00
_cell.angle_gamma   90.00
#
_symmetry.space_group_name_H-M   'P 1'
#
loop_
_entity.id
_entity.type
_entity.pdbx_description
1 polymer ?
#
loop_
_entity_poly.entity_id
_entity_poly.type
_entity_poly.pdbx_seq_one_letter_code
_entity_poly.pdbx_strand_id
1 'polypeptide(L)' 'MGGVSTQIAYEVPKTVSFASSQQEEVAKNLLAEFNLGCDVHQTEHVYRVYVATFLGFGGNAARQRYEDKIFANTVQKNR' A
#
# COMPACT_ATOMS: atom_id res chain seq x y z
N MET A 1 -4.84 -10.11 0.93
CA MET A 1 -5.37 -9.73 -0.40
C MET A 1 -6.87 -9.98 -0.41
N GLY A 2 -7.68 -8.97 -0.72
CA GLY A 2 -9.14 -9.08 -0.79
C GLY A 2 -9.65 -9.22 -2.22
N GLY A 3 -10.97 -9.12 -2.41
CA GLY A 3 -11.60 -9.20 -3.73
C GLY A 3 -11.28 -8.00 -4.63
N VAL A 4 -11.41 -6.78 -4.10
CA VAL A 4 -11.21 -5.53 -4.88
C VAL A 4 -9.83 -4.91 -4.64
N SER A 5 -9.28 -5.04 -3.44
CA SER A 5 -8.04 -4.39 -3.02
C SER A 5 -6.99 -5.35 -2.50
N THR A 6 -5.74 -4.91 -2.54
CA THR A 6 -4.64 -5.53 -1.82
C THR A 6 -4.07 -4.53 -0.83
N GLN A 7 -3.91 -4.95 0.42
CA GLN A 7 -3.30 -4.16 1.48
C GLN A 7 -2.01 -4.84 1.93
N ILE A 8 -1.01 -4.01 2.27
CA ILE A 8 0.24 -4.42 2.89
C ILE A 8 0.48 -3.53 4.10
N ALA A 9 0.88 -4.14 5.21
CA ALA A 9 1.30 -3.43 6.41
C ALA A 9 2.47 -4.15 7.08
N TYR A 10 3.48 -3.40 7.50
CA TYR A 10 4.63 -3.93 8.24
C TYR A 10 5.33 -2.82 9.04
N GLU A 11 6.06 -3.23 10.08
CA GLU A 11 6.86 -2.33 10.90
C GLU A 11 8.11 -1.84 10.16
N VAL A 12 8.45 -0.57 10.33
CA VAL A 12 9.66 0.06 9.81
C VAL A 12 10.61 0.36 10.98
N PRO A 13 11.43 -0.62 11.42
CA PRO A 13 12.19 -0.53 12.67
C PRO A 13 13.41 0.39 12.60
N LYS A 14 13.91 0.69 11.39
CA LYS A 14 15.09 1.55 11.17
C LYS A 14 14.69 2.89 10.58
N THR A 15 15.49 3.90 10.85
CA THR A 15 15.37 5.22 10.20
C THR A 15 15.48 5.07 8.68
N VAL A 16 14.52 5.65 7.97
CA VAL A 16 14.49 5.66 6.51
C VAL A 16 15.11 6.96 6.03
N SER A 17 16.08 6.87 5.11
CA SER A 17 16.57 8.04 4.36
C SER A 17 15.74 8.19 3.09
N PHE A 18 15.09 9.34 2.92
CA PHE A 18 14.35 9.66 1.71
C PHE A 18 15.29 10.29 0.67
N ALA A 19 15.14 9.91 -0.60
CA ALA A 19 15.99 10.43 -1.67
C ALA A 19 15.58 11.86 -2.09
N SER A 20 14.36 12.29 -1.75
CA SER A 20 13.86 13.64 -2.03
C SER A 20 12.76 14.04 -1.05
N SER A 21 12.55 15.33 -0.87
CA SER A 21 11.44 15.87 -0.06
C SER A 21 10.07 15.44 -0.60
N GLN A 22 9.93 15.30 -1.92
CA GLN A 22 8.68 14.82 -2.53
C GLN A 22 8.38 13.36 -2.16
N GLN A 23 9.41 12.51 -2.12
CA GLN A 23 9.25 11.12 -1.68
C GLN A 23 8.89 11.04 -0.19
N GLU A 24 9.46 11.92 0.63
CA GLU A 24 9.16 12.01 2.05
C GLU A 24 7.68 12.38 2.29
N GLU A 25 7.14 13.37 1.58
CA GLU A 25 5.72 13.76 1.72
C GLU A 25 4.76 12.62 1.33
N VAL A 26 5.08 11.85 0.30
CA VAL A 26 4.30 10.66 -0.05
C VAL A 26 4.41 9.60 1.05
N ALA A 27 5.61 9.39 1.59
CA ALA A 27 5.84 8.40 2.64
C ALA A 27 5.13 8.77 3.95
N LYS A 28 5.05 10.05 4.32
CA LYS A 28 4.31 10.53 5.51
C LYS A 28 2.84 10.10 5.48
N ASN A 29 2.21 10.11 4.31
CA ASN A 29 0.82 9.67 4.16
C ASN A 29 0.64 8.14 4.27
N LEU A 30 1.72 7.37 4.17
CA LEU A 30 1.72 5.90 4.21
C LEU A 30 2.34 5.35 5.50
N LEU A 31 2.88 6.20 6.36
CA LEU A 31 3.49 5.83 7.64
C LEU A 31 2.59 6.30 8.78
N ALA A 32 2.24 5.37 9.65
CA ALA A 32 1.59 5.65 10.92
C ALA A 32 2.62 5.51 12.05
N GLU A 33 2.74 6.53 12.90
CA GLU A 33 3.54 6.50 14.12
C GLU A 33 2.61 6.58 15.32
N PHE A 34 2.69 5.61 16.22
CA PHE A 34 1.83 5.57 17.41
C PHE A 34 2.51 4.84 18.56
N ASN A 35 2.11 5.17 19.79
CA ASN A 35 2.57 4.52 21.01
C ASN A 35 1.45 3.64 21.59
N LEU A 36 1.70 2.33 21.73
CA LEU A 36 0.78 1.38 22.36
C LEU A 36 0.93 1.31 23.89
N GLY A 37 1.92 1.99 24.46
CA GLY A 37 2.15 2.07 25.90
C GLY A 37 1.16 2.97 26.62
N CYS A 38 1.03 2.80 27.93
CA CYS A 38 0.20 3.66 28.79
C CYS A 38 0.89 4.99 29.15
N ASP A 39 2.22 5.05 29.04
CA ASP A 39 3.05 6.23 29.29
C ASP A 39 3.59 6.80 27.98
N VAL A 40 3.21 8.04 27.68
CA VAL A 40 3.61 8.75 26.46
C VAL A 40 5.12 9.05 26.41
N HIS A 41 5.81 9.04 27.54
CA HIS A 41 7.25 9.29 27.61
C HIS A 41 8.10 8.02 27.41
N GLN A 42 7.49 6.84 27.48
CA GLN A 42 8.17 5.57 27.24
C GLN A 42 8.15 5.23 25.75
N THR A 43 9.30 4.82 25.22
CA THR A 43 9.48 4.51 23.79
C THR A 43 9.44 3.02 23.47
N GLU A 44 9.28 2.15 24.47
CA GLU A 44 9.28 0.68 24.29
C GLU A 44 8.15 0.19 23.37
N HIS A 45 7.04 0.92 23.34
CA HIS A 45 5.86 0.60 22.54
C HIS A 45 5.56 1.63 21.44
N VAL A 46 6.57 2.40 21.03
CA VAL A 46 6.48 3.31 19.88
C VAL A 46 6.76 2.53 18.61
N TYR A 47 5.77 2.45 17.72
CA TYR A 47 5.87 1.76 16.44
C TYR A 47 5.70 2.72 15.29
N ARG A 48 6.49 2.49 14.24
CA ARG A 48 6.31 3.07 12.91
C ARG A 48 5.85 1.98 11.97
N VAL A 49 4.62 2.07 11.47
CA VAL A 49 4.02 1.06 10.60
C VAL A 49 3.76 1.66 9.22
N TYR A 50 4.32 1.04 8.18
CA TYR A 50 3.95 1.35 6.80
C TYR A 50 2.64 0.65 6.47
N VAL A 51 1.69 1.38 5.88
CA VAL A 51 0.41 0.86 5.44
C VAL A 51 0.10 1.40 4.05
N ALA A 52 -0.14 0.50 3.09
CA ALA A 52 -0.59 0.89 1.76
C ALA A 52 -1.75 0.01 1.28
N THR A 53 -2.69 0.64 0.59
CA THR A 53 -3.85 -0.02 -0.01
C THR A 53 -3.87 0.25 -1.51
N PHE A 54 -3.90 -0.82 -2.30
CA PHE A 54 -3.95 -0.77 -3.76
C PHE A 54 -5.35 -1.20 -4.23
N LEU A 55 -6.19 -0.22 -4.58
CA LEU A 55 -7.52 -0.46 -5.16
C LEU A 55 -7.42 -0.98 -6.60
N GLY A 56 -8.24 -1.98 -6.95
CA GLY A 56 -8.21 -2.62 -8.27
C GLY A 56 -7.14 -3.71 -8.40
N PHE A 57 -6.41 -4.00 -7.32
CA PHE A 57 -5.37 -5.04 -7.23
C PHE A 57 -5.77 -6.20 -6.31
N GLY A 58 -7.04 -6.28 -5.91
CA GLY A 58 -7.59 -7.51 -5.30
C GLY A 58 -7.79 -8.60 -6.35
N GLY A 59 -8.01 -9.84 -5.89
CA GLY A 59 -8.06 -11.02 -6.78
C GLY A 59 -9.13 -10.92 -7.87
N ASN A 60 -10.36 -10.53 -7.50
CA ASN A 60 -11.47 -10.41 -8.46
C ASN A 60 -11.25 -9.22 -9.39
N ALA A 61 -10.79 -8.08 -8.87
CA ALA A 61 -10.49 -6.91 -9.69
C ALA A 61 -9.34 -7.18 -10.68
N ALA A 62 -8.33 -7.94 -10.27
CA ALA A 62 -7.24 -8.38 -11.15
C ALA A 62 -7.75 -9.33 -12.25
N ARG A 63 -8.63 -10.27 -11.90
CA ARG A 63 -9.27 -11.17 -12.87
C ARG A 63 -10.12 -10.40 -13.88
N GLN A 64 -10.98 -9.51 -13.43
CA GLN A 64 -11.82 -8.68 -14.30
C GLN A 64 -10.97 -7.87 -15.29
N ARG A 65 -9.96 -7.14 -14.78
CA ARG A 65 -9.03 -6.36 -15.63
C ARG A 65 -8.31 -7.23 -16.65
N TYR A 66 -7.97 -8.46 -16.29
CA TYR A 66 -7.33 -9.41 -17.20
C TYR A 66 -8.29 -9.85 -18.32
N GLU A 67 -9.54 -10.20 -17.98
CA GLU A 67 -10.57 -10.54 -18.95
C GLU A 67 -10.90 -9.38 -19.90
N ASP A 68 -11.04 -8.16 -19.36
CA ASP A 68 -11.26 -6.94 -20.14
C ASP A 68 -10.14 -6.73 -21.16
N LYS A 69 -8.88 -6.95 -20.74
CA LYS A 69 -7.71 -6.82 -21.62
C LYS A 69 -7.69 -7.88 -22.72
N ILE A 70 -8.07 -9.12 -22.41
CA ILE A 70 -8.22 -10.18 -23.43
C ILE A 70 -9.28 -9.77 -24.44
N PHE A 71 -10.46 -9.35 -23.97
CA PHE A 71 -11.57 -8.99 -24.83
C PHE A 71 -11.22 -7.82 -25.76
N ALA A 72 -10.65 -6.73 -25.21
CA ALA A 72 -10.24 -5.57 -25.98
C ALA A 72 -9.23 -5.91 -27.07
N ASN A 73 -8.23 -6.74 -26.75
CA ASN A 73 -7.23 -7.17 -27.73
C ASN A 73 -7.83 -8.02 -28.86
N THR A 74 -8.80 -8.88 -28.54
CA THR A 74 -9.48 -9.70 -29.55
C THR A 74 -10.34 -8.84 -30.48
N VAL A 75 -11.09 -7.88 -29.94
CA VAL A 75 -11.89 -6.95 -30.74
C VAL A 75 -11.01 -6.10 -31.65
N GLN A 76 -9.88 -5.58 -31.14
CA GLN A 76 -8.95 -4.78 -31.94
C GLN A 76 -8.28 -5.58 -33.07
N LYS A 77 -8.01 -6.87 -32.87
CA LYS A 77 -7.40 -7.73 -33.91
C LYS A 77 -8.36 -8.15 -35.01
N ASN A 78 -9.65 -8.19 -34.74
CA ASN A 78 -10.69 -8.65 -35.66
C ASN A 78 -11.42 -7.49 -36.36
N ARG A 79 -10.87 -6.29 -36.29
CA ARG A 79 -11.40 -5.06 -36.88
C ARG A 79 -10.44 -4.53 -37.92
#